data_AF-A0A249DZI8-F1
#
_entry.id   AF-A0A249DZI8-F1
#
_cell.length_a   1.000
_cell.length_b   1.000
_cell.length_c   1.000
_cell.angle_alpha   90.00
_cell.angle_beta   90.00
_cell.angle_gamma   90.00
#
_symmetry.space_group_name_H-M   'P 1'
#
loop_
_entity.id
_entity.type
_entity.pdbx_description
1 polymer ?
#
loop_
_entity_poly.entity_id
_entity_poly.type
_entity_poly.pdbx_seq_one_letter_code
_entity_poly.pdbx_strand_id
1 'polypeptide(L)'
;MKKSILLFITVFVAGVDSAFAYIDPGSGSAIMSGIIGFFVAIGVLVKTFWFKIKGFLGLSKSKKNDSIKHSDLQDKGEERK
;
A
#
# COMPACT_ATOMS: atom_id res chain seq x y z
N MET A 1 1.95 -34.85 -10.24
CA MET A 1 1.67 -33.42 -9.96
C MET A 1 0.28 -33.00 -10.47
N LYS A 2 0.00 -33.03 -11.77
CA LYS A 2 -1.31 -32.61 -12.33
C LYS A 2 -2.49 -33.46 -11.84
N LYS A 3 -2.30 -34.78 -11.70
CA LYS A 3 -3.34 -35.69 -11.19
C LYS A 3 -3.68 -35.44 -9.71
N SER A 4 -2.67 -35.08 -8.92
CA SER A 4 -2.84 -34.71 -7.50
C SER A 4 -3.58 -33.37 -7.36
N ILE A 5 -3.32 -32.40 -8.24
CA ILE A 5 -4.09 -31.14 -8.27
C ILE A 5 -5.54 -31.39 -8.66
N LEU A 6 -5.76 -32.26 -9.65
CA LEU A 6 -7.11 -32.64 -10.11
C LEU A 6 -7.88 -33.34 -8.99
N LEU A 7 -7.25 -34.29 -8.31
CA LEU A 7 -7.85 -35.02 -7.19
C LEU A 7 -8.17 -34.07 -6.02
N PHE A 8 -7.28 -33.12 -5.73
CA PHE A 8 -7.52 -32.09 -4.71
C PHE A 8 -8.72 -31.21 -5.04
N ILE A 9 -8.85 -30.77 -6.30
CA ILE A 9 -10.00 -29.98 -6.78
C ILE A 9 -11.29 -30.80 -6.70
N THR A 10 -11.26 -32.07 -7.10
CA THR A 10 -12.43 -32.95 -7.05
C THR A 10 -12.91 -33.18 -5.62
N VAL A 11 -11.99 -33.42 -4.67
CA VAL A 11 -12.34 -33.57 -3.25
C VAL A 11 -12.89 -32.27 -2.67
N PHE A 12 -12.33 -31.12 -3.04
CA PHE A 12 -12.80 -29.81 -2.58
C PHE A 12 -14.23 -29.49 -3.04
N VAL A 13 -14.56 -29.81 -4.30
CA VAL A 13 -15.91 -29.58 -4.84
C VAL A 13 -16.93 -30.58 -4.28
N ALA A 14 -16.52 -31.81 -3.99
CA ALA A 14 -17.41 -32.83 -3.42
C ALA A 14 -17.85 -32.53 -1.98
N GLY A 15 -17.14 -31.66 -1.25
CA GLY A 15 -17.47 -31.24 0.11
C GLY A 15 -18.29 -29.96 0.21
N VAL A 16 -18.82 -29.43 -0.91
CA VAL A 16 -19.65 -28.22 -0.89
C VAL A 16 -21.09 -28.60 -0.53
N ASP A 17 -21.46 -28.41 0.73
CA ASP A 17 -22.86 -28.45 1.16
C ASP A 17 -23.65 -27.27 0.60
N SER A 18 -24.97 -27.45 0.45
CA SER A 18 -25.86 -26.36 0.06
C SER A 18 -25.81 -25.24 1.10
N ALA A 19 -25.27 -24.09 0.69
CA ALA A 19 -25.22 -22.92 1.54
C ALA A 19 -26.65 -22.39 1.77
N PHE A 20 -27.23 -22.70 2.93
CA PHE A 20 -28.43 -22.03 3.46
C PHE A 20 -28.13 -20.60 3.93
N ALA A 21 -27.24 -19.90 3.23
CA ALA A 21 -26.84 -18.54 3.54
C ALA A 21 -27.86 -17.56 2.94
N TYR A 22 -29.07 -17.56 3.52
CA TYR A 22 -30.02 -16.48 3.31
C TYR A 22 -29.47 -15.23 4.00
N ILE A 23 -28.74 -14.44 3.21
CA ILE A 23 -28.46 -13.06 3.56
C ILE A 23 -29.78 -12.33 3.33
N ASP A 24 -30.51 -12.04 4.41
CA ASP A 24 -31.70 -11.22 4.29
C ASP A 24 -31.30 -9.83 3.75
N PRO A 25 -32.20 -9.13 3.03
CA PRO A 25 -31.86 -7.83 2.43
C PRO A 25 -31.27 -6.82 3.43
N GLY A 26 -31.66 -6.90 4.71
CA GLY A 26 -31.09 -6.09 5.79
C GLY A 26 -29.64 -6.45 6.09
N SER A 27 -29.34 -7.70 6.44
CA SER A 27 -27.97 -8.13 6.74
C SER A 27 -27.02 -7.96 5.55
N GLY A 28 -27.50 -8.19 4.32
CA GLY A 28 -26.71 -7.97 3.10
C GLY A 28 -26.30 -6.52 2.93
N SER A 29 -27.23 -5.59 3.15
CA SER A 29 -26.94 -4.16 3.10
C SER A 29 -25.95 -3.72 4.18
N ALA A 30 -26.04 -4.30 5.39
CA ALA A 30 -25.14 -3.98 6.49
C ALA A 30 -23.70 -4.44 6.22
N ILE A 31 -23.52 -5.67 5.71
CA ILE A 31 -22.21 -6.20 5.35
C ILE A 31 -21.57 -5.36 4.24
N MET A 32 -22.33 -5.05 3.18
CA MET A 32 -21.83 -4.21 2.09
C MET A 32 -21.43 -2.82 2.58
N SER A 33 -22.26 -2.21 3.43
CA SER A 33 -21.95 -0.92 4.05
C SER A 33 -20.69 -0.98 4.92
N GLY A 34 -20.50 -2.07 5.68
CA GLY A 34 -19.29 -2.30 6.47
C GLY A 34 -18.03 -2.41 5.61
N ILE A 35 -18.10 -3.14 4.50
CA ILE A 35 -16.97 -3.28 3.55
C ILE A 35 -16.62 -1.92 2.93
N ILE A 36 -17.62 -1.20 2.42
CA ILE A 36 -17.41 0.13 1.83
C ILE A 36 -16.84 1.09 2.88
N GLY A 37 -17.43 1.12 4.07
CA GLY A 37 -16.98 1.95 5.19
C GLY A 37 -15.54 1.66 5.58
N PHE A 38 -15.13 0.39 5.62
CA PHE A 38 -13.76 -0.03 5.88
C PHE A 38 -12.77 0.54 4.86
N PHE A 39 -13.05 0.40 3.56
CA PHE A 39 -12.17 0.94 2.52
C PHE A 39 -12.12 2.46 2.52
N VAL A 40 -13.26 3.13 2.74
CA VAL A 40 -13.31 4.59 2.88
C VAL A 40 -12.48 5.04 4.08
N ALA A 41 -12.63 4.38 5.23
CA ALA A 41 -11.87 4.69 6.44
C ALA A 41 -10.36 4.53 6.21
N ILE A 42 -9.92 3.41 5.60
CA ILE A 42 -8.51 3.21 5.23
C ILE A 42 -8.04 4.28 4.26
N GLY A 43 -8.81 4.58 3.21
CA GLY A 43 -8.44 5.59 2.22
C GLY A 43 -8.24 6.97 2.85
N VAL A 44 -9.14 7.37 3.75
CA VAL A 44 -9.03 8.61 4.52
C VAL A 44 -7.83 8.57 5.45
N LEU A 45 -7.60 7.46 6.14
CA LEU A 45 -6.45 7.29 7.05
C LEU A 45 -5.12 7.41 6.29
N VAL A 46 -4.99 6.73 5.16
CA VAL A 46 -3.79 6.78 4.30
C VAL A 46 -3.57 8.19 3.77
N LYS A 47 -4.62 8.86 3.29
CA LYS A 47 -4.52 10.25 2.80
C LYS A 47 -4.10 11.21 3.91
N THR A 48 -4.69 11.08 5.09
CA THR A 48 -4.43 11.94 6.26
C THR A 48 -3.01 11.75 6.78
N PHE A 49 -2.54 10.51 6.83
CA PHE A 49 -1.24 10.16 7.38
C PHE A 49 -0.15 9.93 6.32
N TRP A 50 -0.36 10.35 5.07
CA TRP A 50 0.56 10.10 3.96
C TRP A 50 2.02 10.45 4.27
N PHE A 51 2.26 11.59 4.93
CA PHE A 51 3.60 12.01 5.34
C PHE A 51 4.19 11.13 6.43
N LYS A 52 3.40 10.74 7.45
CA LYS A 52 3.85 9.83 8.52
C LYS A 52 4.10 8.43 7.97
N ILE A 53 3.25 7.95 7.07
CA ILE A 53 3.40 6.67 6.37
C ILE A 53 4.68 6.68 5.52
N LYS A 54 4.93 7.75 4.75
CA LYS A 54 6.18 7.88 3.98
C LYS A 54 7.42 7.93 4.87
N GLY A 55 7.34 8.59 6.01
CA GLY A 55 8.42 8.61 7.00
C GLY A 55 8.65 7.23 7.63
N PHE A 56 7.57 6.54 8.02
CA PHE A 56 7.61 5.21 8.64
C PHE A 56 8.08 4.12 7.66
N LEU A 57 7.66 4.18 6.39
CA LEU A 57 8.11 3.26 5.34
C LEU A 57 9.49 3.62 4.76
N GLY A 58 10.16 4.66 5.26
CA GLY A 58 11.47 5.08 4.75
C GLY A 58 11.46 5.55 3.28
N LEU A 59 10.27 5.79 2.71
CA LEU A 59 10.07 6.23 1.32
C LEU A 59 10.32 7.73 1.13
N SER A 60 10.90 8.40 2.14
CA SER A 60 11.31 9.79 2.03
C SER A 60 12.40 9.89 0.97
N LYS A 61 12.04 10.40 -0.23
CA LYS A 61 13.04 10.85 -1.21
C LYS A 61 13.87 11.91 -0.51
N SER A 62 15.10 11.57 -0.16
CA SER A 62 16.12 12.56 0.11
C SER A 62 16.25 13.41 -1.16
N LYS A 63 15.64 14.60 -1.17
CA LYS A 63 16.03 15.65 -2.10
C LYS A 63 17.47 15.97 -1.72
N LYS A 64 18.42 15.33 -2.41
CA LYS A 64 19.82 15.73 -2.38
C LYS A 64 19.85 17.15 -2.96
N ASN A 65 19.94 18.16 -2.10
CA ASN A 65 20.29 19.51 -2.50
C ASN A 65 21.75 19.46 -2.97
N ASP A 66 21.97 19.57 -4.28
CA ASP A 66 23.28 19.78 -4.89
C ASP A 66 23.76 21.21 -4.60
N SER A 67 24.02 21.50 -3.31
CA SER A 67 24.53 22.80 -2.86
C SER A 67 25.92 22.67 -2.26
N ILE A 68 26.89 22.16 -3.02
CA ILE A 68 28.35 22.38 -2.86
C ILE A 68 28.91 22.28 -4.29
N LYS A 69 29.42 23.32 -4.96
CA LYS A 69 30.70 24.00 -4.67
C LYS A 69 30.85 25.21 -5.61
N HIS A 70 30.82 26.45 -5.11
CA HIS A 70 31.31 27.61 -5.88
C HIS A 70 31.79 28.75 -4.99
N SER A 71 32.53 28.43 -3.92
CA SER A 71 33.21 29.41 -3.06
C SER A 71 34.74 29.33 -3.15
N ASP A 72 35.30 28.38 -3.90
CA ASP A 72 36.76 28.12 -3.89
C ASP A 72 37.55 28.82 -5.01
N LEU A 73 36.96 29.80 -5.72
CA LEU A 73 37.65 30.53 -6.80
C LEU A 73 38.11 31.94 -6.40
N GLN A 74 37.94 32.36 -5.15
CA GLN A 74 38.27 33.72 -4.73
C GLN A 74 39.71 33.89 -4.18
N ASP A 75 40.49 32.81 -4.04
CA ASP A 75 41.79 32.86 -3.36
C ASP A 75 43.04 32.82 -4.28
N LYS A 76 42.88 32.83 -5.61
CA LYS A 76 44.04 32.77 -6.53
C LYS A 76 44.41 34.09 -7.24
N GLY A 77 43.75 35.19 -6.90
CA GLY A 77 43.93 36.48 -7.57
C GLY A 77 44.98 37.42 -6.99
N GLU A 78 45.41 37.24 -5.73
CA GLU A 78 46.26 38.23 -5.03
C GLU A 78 47.76 37.91 -4.98
N GLU A 79 48.23 36.80 -5.58
CA GLU A 79 49.63 36.39 -5.49
C GLU A 79 50.50 36.59 -6.75
N ARG A 80 50.25 37.66 -7.52
CA ARG A 80 51.21 38.13 -8.54
C ARG A 80 51.33 39.65 -8.50
N LYS A 81 52.14 40.11 -7.54
CA LYS A 81 52.88 41.38 -7.62
C LYS A 81 53.86 41.36 -8.80
#